data_AF-A0A2X4WAJ8-F1
#
_entry.id   AF-A0A2X4WAJ8-F1
#
_cell.length_a   1.000
_cell.length_b   1.000
_cell.length_c   1.000
_cell.angle_alpha   90.00
_cell.angle_beta   90.00
_cell.angle_gamma   90.00
#
_symmetry.space_group_name_H-M   'P 1'
#
loop_
_entity.id
_entity.type
_entity.pdbx_description
1 polymer ?
#
loop_
_entity_poly.entity_id
_entity_poly.type
_entity_poly.pdbx_seq_one_letter_code
_entity_poly.pdbx_strand_id
1 'polypeptide(L)'
;MESSYLLKLDQSNQEQKEVDSSFIGGQPCIPASIEMPVCELCGAEQTFFFQVAFPEDHVWQGFSMAVFACTSCAYEDYLIPEMLQVALLSANIPEGFLDSYQRNFKIIVFDTNEGTYRKNYKEKIQFKRWNLVSTSGASKGENKIGGQPNWLLDDEAPGMYKTTVPMFFLMQIWEGFTFDIVQDAPPQMIIGLKGNQEPSKHRYYELFLANNLYFFGTKERSEPLVYILTQI
;
A
#
# COMPACT_ATOMS: atom_id res chain seq x y z
N MET A 1 8.34 15.09 -18.15
CA MET A 1 8.67 14.69 -16.77
C MET A 1 7.38 14.23 -16.15
N GLU A 2 7.35 13.00 -15.62
CA GLU A 2 6.18 12.54 -14.86
C GLU A 2 6.04 13.40 -13.61
N SER A 3 4.81 13.84 -13.31
CA SER A 3 4.50 14.63 -12.13
C SER A 3 4.78 13.84 -10.85
N SER A 4 5.30 14.52 -9.83
CA SER A 4 5.59 13.94 -8.52
C SER A 4 4.88 14.73 -7.43
N TYR A 5 4.29 14.05 -6.44
CA TYR A 5 3.54 14.68 -5.36
C TYR A 5 3.95 14.07 -4.02
N LEU A 6 4.34 14.92 -3.08
CA LEU A 6 4.63 14.51 -1.70
C LEU A 6 3.35 14.25 -0.94
N LEU A 7 3.34 13.18 -0.14
CA LEU A 7 2.26 12.84 0.77
C LEU A 7 2.53 13.47 2.13
N LYS A 8 1.96 14.65 2.38
CA LYS A 8 2.11 15.38 3.64
C LYS A 8 0.92 15.11 4.56
N LEU A 9 1.18 14.67 5.78
CA LEU A 9 0.13 14.47 6.78
C LEU A 9 -0.49 15.82 7.16
N ASP A 10 -1.81 15.89 7.09
CA ASP A 10 -2.59 16.94 7.71
C ASP A 10 -2.46 16.81 9.23
N GLN A 11 -2.00 17.87 9.89
CA GLN A 11 -1.80 17.91 11.35
C GLN A 11 -3.08 18.30 12.10
N SER A 12 -4.18 18.57 11.39
CA SER A 12 -5.45 18.87 12.01
C SER A 12 -6.16 17.59 12.48
N ASN A 13 -6.74 17.62 13.69
CA ASN A 13 -7.56 16.54 14.24
C ASN A 13 -8.96 16.55 13.61
N GLN A 14 -9.02 16.33 12.29
CA GLN A 14 -10.29 16.26 11.57
C GLN A 14 -10.81 14.83 11.52
N GLU A 15 -12.13 14.70 11.64
CA GLU A 15 -12.83 13.45 11.31
C GLU A 15 -12.80 13.22 9.80
N GLN A 16 -12.78 11.94 9.42
CA GLN A 16 -12.88 11.54 8.02
C GLN A 16 -14.23 11.93 7.43
N LYS A 17 -14.21 12.43 6.21
CA LYS A 17 -15.40 12.76 5.42
C LYS A 17 -15.51 11.83 4.22
N GLU A 18 -16.72 11.67 3.70
CA GLU A 18 -16.98 10.84 2.51
C GLU A 18 -16.25 11.37 1.24
N VAL A 19 -15.85 12.63 1.23
CA VAL A 19 -15.07 13.26 0.13
C VAL A 19 -13.56 13.02 0.22
N ASP A 20 -13.07 12.46 1.32
CA ASP A 20 -11.63 12.18 1.47
C ASP A 20 -11.23 10.99 0.60
N SER A 21 -10.24 11.21 -0.27
CA SER A 21 -9.83 10.23 -1.29
C SER A 21 -8.37 9.78 -1.16
N SER A 22 -7.55 10.53 -0.43
CA SER A 22 -6.15 10.20 -0.08
C SER A 22 -5.92 10.34 1.43
N PHE A 23 -5.77 9.22 2.13
CA PHE A 23 -5.71 9.18 3.59
C PHE A 23 -5.16 7.86 4.13
N ILE A 24 -4.78 7.87 5.40
CA ILE A 24 -4.36 6.74 6.21
C ILE A 24 -5.50 6.38 7.16
N GLY A 25 -5.71 5.09 7.41
CA GLY A 25 -6.62 4.60 8.45
C GLY A 25 -8.07 5.09 8.28
N GLY A 26 -8.86 5.03 9.33
CA GLY A 26 -10.29 5.32 9.22
C GLY A 26 -11.05 4.21 8.49
N GLN A 27 -12.10 4.63 7.79
CA GLN A 27 -12.98 3.78 6.99
C GLN A 27 -12.53 3.76 5.53
N PRO A 28 -12.33 2.59 4.91
CA PRO A 28 -11.98 2.54 3.49
C PRO A 28 -13.11 3.07 2.61
N CYS A 29 -12.75 3.72 1.51
CA CYS A 29 -13.69 4.24 0.51
C CYS A 29 -13.60 3.43 -0.78
N ILE A 30 -13.92 2.12 -0.72
CA ILE A 30 -13.84 1.20 -1.87
C ILE A 30 -15.24 0.85 -2.43
N PRO A 31 -15.36 0.35 -3.67
CA PRO A 31 -16.65 0.03 -4.27
C PRO A 31 -17.51 -0.92 -3.42
N ALA A 32 -18.82 -0.69 -3.41
CA ALA A 32 -19.77 -1.51 -2.64
C ALA A 32 -19.78 -2.99 -3.07
N SER A 33 -19.47 -3.26 -4.35
CA SER A 33 -19.38 -4.59 -4.95
C SER A 33 -18.18 -5.41 -4.47
N ILE A 34 -17.17 -4.76 -3.87
CA ILE A 34 -15.97 -5.44 -3.38
C ILE A 34 -16.15 -5.78 -1.90
N GLU A 35 -15.89 -7.04 -1.54
CA GLU A 35 -15.90 -7.51 -0.16
C GLU A 35 -14.66 -7.01 0.60
N MET A 36 -14.75 -6.92 1.93
CA MET A 36 -13.56 -6.61 2.73
C MET A 36 -12.54 -7.74 2.59
N PRO A 37 -11.26 -7.44 2.28
CA PRO A 37 -10.26 -8.48 2.12
C PRO A 37 -10.07 -9.32 3.38
N VAL A 38 -9.88 -10.62 3.18
CA VAL A 38 -9.60 -11.59 4.24
C VAL A 38 -8.21 -12.17 4.03
N CYS A 39 -7.47 -12.42 5.11
CA CYS A 39 -6.17 -13.07 5.07
C CYS A 39 -6.33 -14.55 4.71
N GLU A 40 -5.66 -15.01 3.65
CA GLU A 40 -5.69 -16.41 3.22
C GLU A 40 -4.96 -17.34 4.21
N LEU A 41 -4.13 -16.80 5.11
CA LEU A 41 -3.33 -17.58 6.06
C LEU A 41 -4.03 -17.84 7.40
N CYS A 42 -4.93 -16.96 7.83
CA CYS A 42 -5.60 -17.06 9.14
C CYS A 42 -7.12 -16.81 9.11
N GLY A 43 -7.69 -16.39 7.97
CA GLY A 43 -9.11 -16.11 7.81
C GLY A 43 -9.59 -14.82 8.48
N ALA A 44 -8.71 -14.01 9.06
CA ALA A 44 -9.08 -12.72 9.65
C ALA A 44 -9.30 -11.64 8.58
N GLU A 45 -10.26 -10.73 8.82
CA GLU A 45 -10.41 -9.51 8.02
C GLU A 45 -9.13 -8.68 8.05
N GLN A 46 -8.59 -8.37 6.88
CA GLN A 46 -7.37 -7.58 6.74
C GLN A 46 -7.60 -6.14 7.21
N THR A 47 -6.55 -5.53 7.74
CA THR A 47 -6.58 -4.16 8.21
C THR A 47 -6.37 -3.21 7.04
N PHE A 48 -7.24 -2.23 6.89
CA PHE A 48 -7.03 -1.10 5.98
C PHE A 48 -5.90 -0.20 6.48
N PHE A 49 -4.87 0.00 5.65
CA PHE A 49 -3.72 0.85 5.95
C PHE A 49 -3.90 2.26 5.42
N PHE A 50 -4.08 2.39 4.11
CA PHE A 50 -4.23 3.69 3.46
C PHE A 50 -4.93 3.56 2.10
N GLN A 51 -5.41 4.70 1.62
CA GLN A 51 -5.92 4.88 0.27
C GLN A 51 -5.28 6.12 -0.34
N VAL A 52 -4.99 6.07 -1.63
CA VAL A 52 -4.56 7.22 -2.43
C VAL A 52 -5.43 7.35 -3.67
N ALA A 53 -5.87 8.56 -3.99
CA ALA A 53 -6.36 8.93 -5.31
C ALA A 53 -5.21 9.49 -6.15
N PHE A 54 -5.07 8.98 -7.37
CA PHE A 54 -4.01 9.43 -8.26
C PHE A 54 -4.38 10.79 -8.90
N PRO A 55 -3.47 11.78 -8.89
CA PRO A 55 -3.72 13.13 -9.38
C PRO A 55 -3.87 13.19 -10.91
N GLU A 56 -4.42 14.28 -11.43
CA GLU A 56 -4.74 14.46 -12.86
C GLU A 56 -3.55 14.23 -13.81
N ASP A 57 -2.33 14.59 -13.39
CA ASP A 57 -1.13 14.42 -14.23
C ASP A 57 -0.51 13.00 -14.15
N HIS A 58 -1.15 12.07 -13.43
CA HIS A 58 -0.68 10.69 -13.25
C HIS A 58 -1.27 9.71 -14.26
N VAL A 59 -0.53 8.66 -14.65
CA VAL A 59 -0.99 7.63 -15.62
C VAL A 59 -2.29 6.96 -15.17
N TRP A 60 -2.44 6.76 -13.86
CA TRP A 60 -3.64 6.24 -13.22
C TRP A 60 -4.63 7.32 -12.76
N GLN A 61 -4.61 8.53 -13.35
CA GLN A 61 -5.58 9.57 -13.03
C GLN A 61 -7.04 9.04 -13.04
N GLY A 62 -7.82 9.44 -12.03
CA GLY A 62 -9.19 8.96 -11.84
C GLY A 62 -9.32 7.56 -11.24
N PHE A 63 -8.20 6.89 -10.93
CA PHE A 63 -8.20 5.70 -10.08
C PHE A 63 -7.80 6.03 -8.63
N SER A 64 -8.27 5.19 -7.72
CA SER A 64 -7.79 5.09 -6.35
C SER A 64 -7.17 3.72 -6.10
N MET A 65 -6.18 3.68 -5.22
CA MET A 65 -5.56 2.45 -4.71
C MET A 65 -5.74 2.41 -3.20
N ALA A 66 -6.31 1.32 -2.70
CA ALA A 66 -6.45 1.02 -1.27
C ALA A 66 -5.58 -0.19 -0.90
N VAL A 67 -4.85 -0.09 0.21
CA VAL A 67 -3.92 -1.12 0.67
C VAL A 67 -4.41 -1.70 2.00
N PHE A 68 -4.54 -3.02 2.04
CA PHE A 68 -4.94 -3.80 3.19
C PHE A 68 -3.84 -4.81 3.52
N ALA A 69 -3.59 -5.08 4.80
CA ALA A 69 -2.70 -6.15 5.23
C ALA A 69 -3.16 -6.78 6.55
N CYS A 70 -2.84 -8.06 6.73
CA CYS A 70 -3.17 -8.79 7.93
C CYS A 70 -2.31 -8.30 9.09
N THR A 71 -2.96 -7.95 10.20
CA THR A 71 -2.28 -7.65 11.47
C THR A 71 -2.55 -8.71 12.54
N SER A 72 -3.34 -9.74 12.21
CA SER A 72 -3.81 -10.77 13.14
C SER A 72 -2.97 -12.06 13.13
N CYS A 73 -2.02 -12.19 12.21
CA CYS A 73 -1.04 -13.29 12.20
C CYS A 73 0.29 -12.80 11.64
N ALA A 74 1.37 -13.49 12.01
CA ALA A 74 2.70 -13.31 11.43
C ALA A 74 3.26 -14.68 11.03
N TYR A 75 3.62 -14.82 9.76
CA TYR A 75 4.31 -16.00 9.24
C TYR A 75 5.58 -15.52 8.58
N GLU A 76 6.71 -16.16 8.89
CA GLU A 76 8.06 -15.71 8.47
C GLU A 76 8.15 -15.48 6.96
N ASP A 77 7.63 -16.42 6.17
CA ASP A 77 7.62 -16.35 4.70
C ASP A 77 6.69 -15.26 4.11
N TYR A 78 5.88 -14.61 4.94
CA TYR A 78 4.86 -13.63 4.52
C TYR A 78 4.96 -12.31 5.29
N LEU A 79 6.08 -12.03 5.97
CA LEU A 79 6.29 -10.75 6.65
C LEU A 79 6.45 -9.58 5.66
N ILE A 80 6.93 -9.88 4.45
CA ILE A 80 7.02 -8.97 3.32
C ILE A 80 6.33 -9.61 2.10
N PRO A 81 5.94 -8.83 1.09
CA PRO A 81 5.44 -9.39 -0.17
C PRO A 81 6.49 -10.29 -0.81
N GLU A 82 6.04 -11.36 -1.47
CA GLU A 82 6.93 -12.24 -2.21
C GLU A 82 7.73 -11.44 -3.26
N MET A 83 9.05 -11.60 -3.24
CA MET A 83 9.97 -10.92 -4.16
C MET A 83 10.33 -11.87 -5.31
N LEU A 84 10.40 -11.32 -6.53
CA LEU A 84 10.79 -12.12 -7.70
C LEU A 84 12.19 -12.73 -7.52
N GLN A 85 12.33 -14.01 -7.87
CA GLN A 85 13.59 -14.76 -7.80
C GLN A 85 14.42 -14.62 -9.08
N VAL A 86 14.56 -13.39 -9.59
CA VAL A 86 15.34 -13.03 -10.78
C VAL A 86 16.08 -11.71 -10.55
N ALA A 87 16.98 -11.33 -11.46
CA ALA A 87 17.52 -9.96 -11.46
C ALA A 87 16.36 -8.97 -11.62
N LEU A 88 16.17 -8.09 -10.63
CA LEU A 88 14.98 -7.26 -10.51
C LEU A 88 14.94 -6.12 -11.52
N LEU A 89 16.09 -5.53 -11.86
CA LEU A 89 16.15 -4.45 -12.83
C LEU A 89 15.59 -4.90 -14.18
N SER A 90 14.52 -4.23 -14.62
CA SER A 90 13.79 -4.55 -15.84
C SER A 90 13.21 -5.97 -15.87
N ALA A 91 12.97 -6.57 -14.70
CA ALA A 91 12.42 -7.91 -14.59
C ALA A 91 11.06 -8.02 -15.30
N ASN A 92 10.81 -9.21 -15.82
CA ASN A 92 9.50 -9.59 -16.32
C ASN A 92 8.74 -10.34 -15.22
N ILE A 93 7.67 -9.74 -14.71
CA ILE A 93 6.78 -10.37 -13.74
C ILE A 93 5.96 -11.46 -14.47
N PRO A 94 6.02 -12.73 -14.01
CA PRO A 94 5.28 -13.82 -14.61
C PRO A 94 3.75 -13.60 -14.54
N GLU A 95 3.03 -14.13 -15.54
CA GLU A 95 1.57 -14.17 -15.52
C GLU A 95 1.04 -14.86 -14.26
N GLY A 96 0.02 -14.27 -13.63
CA GLY A 96 -0.62 -14.80 -12.43
C GLY A 96 0.12 -14.53 -11.12
N PHE A 97 1.38 -14.09 -11.17
CA PHE A 97 2.16 -13.77 -9.97
C PHE A 97 1.47 -12.67 -9.13
N LEU A 98 1.01 -11.59 -9.79
CA LEU A 98 0.36 -10.45 -9.12
C LEU A 98 -1.00 -10.79 -8.51
N ASP A 99 -1.61 -11.89 -8.95
CA ASP A 99 -2.85 -12.41 -8.37
C ASP A 99 -2.55 -13.31 -7.17
N SER A 100 -1.52 -14.15 -7.26
CA SER A 100 -1.23 -15.16 -6.25
C SER A 100 -0.40 -14.67 -5.07
N TYR A 101 0.40 -13.62 -5.22
CA TYR A 101 1.32 -13.18 -4.14
C TYR A 101 0.61 -12.43 -3.00
N GLN A 102 -0.63 -11.98 -3.22
CA GLN A 102 -1.44 -11.22 -2.26
C GLN A 102 -2.17 -12.14 -1.26
N ARG A 103 -1.42 -12.89 -0.45
CA ARG A 103 -1.97 -13.89 0.49
C ARG A 103 -2.50 -13.28 1.79
N ASN A 104 -1.67 -12.46 2.42
CA ASN A 104 -1.95 -11.82 3.71
C ASN A 104 -2.07 -10.29 3.59
N PHE A 105 -2.08 -9.77 2.37
CA PHE A 105 -2.38 -8.38 2.05
C PHE A 105 -3.23 -8.33 0.78
N LYS A 106 -3.81 -7.17 0.49
CA LYS A 106 -4.59 -6.95 -0.70
C LYS A 106 -4.45 -5.51 -1.16
N ILE A 107 -4.26 -5.33 -2.44
CA ILE A 107 -4.37 -4.06 -3.13
C ILE A 107 -5.67 -4.07 -3.93
N ILE A 108 -6.47 -3.02 -3.72
CA ILE A 108 -7.69 -2.79 -4.48
C ILE A 108 -7.48 -1.51 -5.29
N VAL A 109 -7.51 -1.63 -6.61
CA VAL A 109 -7.51 -0.50 -7.54
C VAL A 109 -8.89 -0.36 -8.16
N PHE A 110 -9.45 0.84 -8.16
CA PHE A 110 -10.83 1.09 -8.59
C PHE A 110 -11.01 2.52 -9.08
N ASP A 111 -12.03 2.79 -9.91
CA ASP A 111 -12.37 4.15 -10.32
C ASP A 111 -12.73 4.96 -9.07
N THR A 112 -12.08 6.11 -8.88
CA THR A 112 -12.24 6.94 -7.68
C THR A 112 -13.71 7.29 -7.41
N ASN A 113 -14.53 7.46 -8.45
CA ASN A 113 -15.93 7.84 -8.34
C ASN A 113 -16.83 6.67 -7.91
N GLU A 114 -16.38 5.43 -8.03
CA GLU A 114 -17.08 4.24 -7.54
C GLU A 114 -16.82 3.96 -6.05
N GLY A 115 -15.85 4.66 -5.46
CA GLY A 115 -15.52 4.56 -4.05
C GLY A 115 -16.73 4.84 -3.17
N THR A 116 -17.05 3.90 -2.28
CA THR A 116 -18.17 4.04 -1.34
C THR A 116 -17.63 3.93 0.08
N TYR A 117 -18.02 4.87 0.95
CA TYR A 117 -17.61 4.87 2.35
C TYR A 117 -18.13 3.64 3.11
N ARG A 118 -17.23 2.74 3.55
CA ARG A 118 -17.60 1.43 4.11
C ARG A 118 -17.87 1.47 5.61
N LYS A 119 -19.01 2.02 6.03
CA LYS A 119 -19.40 2.20 7.45
C LYS A 119 -19.39 0.93 8.32
N ASN A 120 -19.42 -0.25 7.69
CA ASN A 120 -19.41 -1.53 8.38
C ASN A 120 -18.01 -2.03 8.74
N TYR A 121 -16.94 -1.39 8.25
CA TYR A 121 -15.58 -1.74 8.62
C TYR A 121 -15.25 -1.24 10.04
N LYS A 122 -14.62 -2.11 10.83
CA LYS A 122 -14.14 -1.72 12.16
C LYS A 122 -12.77 -1.09 12.03
N GLU A 123 -12.71 0.23 12.20
CA GLU A 123 -11.46 0.99 12.18
C GLU A 123 -10.44 0.42 13.18
N LYS A 124 -9.19 0.27 12.72
CA LYS A 124 -8.05 -0.17 13.54
C LYS A 124 -6.91 0.86 13.53
N ILE A 125 -6.69 1.54 12.42
CA ILE A 125 -5.68 2.60 12.26
C ILE A 125 -6.39 3.94 12.30
N GLN A 126 -5.85 4.90 13.04
CA GLN A 126 -6.39 6.25 13.17
C GLN A 126 -6.41 6.95 11.81
N PHE A 127 -7.54 7.59 11.51
CA PHE A 127 -7.63 8.43 10.33
C PHE A 127 -6.61 9.58 10.33
N LYS A 128 -5.86 9.74 9.23
CA LYS A 128 -5.07 10.94 8.92
C LYS A 128 -5.14 11.26 7.43
N ARG A 129 -5.45 12.51 7.07
CA ARG A 129 -5.49 12.94 5.67
C ARG A 129 -4.08 13.11 5.10
N TRP A 130 -3.90 12.71 3.84
CA TRP A 130 -2.74 13.12 3.05
C TRP A 130 -3.09 14.31 2.15
N ASN A 131 -2.29 15.36 2.28
CA ASN A 131 -2.26 16.47 1.35
C ASN A 131 -1.20 16.21 0.29
N LEU A 132 -1.61 16.20 -0.97
CA LEU A 132 -0.71 16.04 -2.11
C LEU A 132 -0.07 17.40 -2.43
N VAL A 133 1.25 17.49 -2.29
CA VAL A 133 2.02 18.70 -2.60
C VAL A 133 2.89 18.42 -3.81
N SER A 134 2.60 19.10 -4.93
CA SER A 134 3.41 18.96 -6.15
C SER A 134 4.87 19.30 -5.87
N THR A 135 5.78 18.48 -6.39
CA THR A 135 7.22 18.65 -6.27
C THR A 135 7.91 18.40 -7.60
N SER A 136 8.96 19.17 -7.87
CA SER A 136 9.80 19.02 -9.06
C SER A 136 11.05 18.16 -8.80
N GLY A 137 11.22 17.60 -7.59
CA GLY A 137 12.47 16.96 -7.18
C GLY A 137 12.29 15.68 -6.38
N ALA A 138 13.35 14.87 -6.36
CA ALA A 138 13.52 13.71 -5.49
C ALA A 138 13.90 14.18 -4.08
N SER A 139 12.92 14.40 -3.21
CA SER A 139 13.19 14.55 -1.79
C SER A 139 13.38 13.16 -1.17
N LYS A 140 14.62 12.87 -0.77
CA LYS A 140 14.94 11.65 0.00
C LYS A 140 14.18 11.69 1.33
N GLY A 141 13.77 10.53 1.84
CA GLY A 141 13.12 10.45 3.14
C GLY A 141 11.62 10.74 3.13
N GLU A 142 10.96 10.80 1.97
CA GLU A 142 9.57 11.22 1.88
C GLU A 142 8.69 10.24 1.09
N ASN A 143 7.46 10.08 1.59
CA ASN A 143 6.37 9.39 0.90
C ASN A 143 5.90 10.23 -0.28
N LYS A 144 5.67 9.61 -1.44
CA LYS A 144 5.24 10.32 -2.64
C LYS A 144 4.47 9.44 -3.62
N ILE A 145 3.74 10.10 -4.52
CA ILE A 145 3.07 9.53 -5.70
C ILE A 145 3.78 10.07 -6.95
N GLY A 146 4.04 9.19 -7.92
CA GLY A 146 4.63 9.51 -9.22
C GLY A 146 6.10 9.94 -9.15
N GLY A 147 6.61 10.39 -10.30
CA GLY A 147 8.03 10.72 -10.47
C GLY A 147 8.91 9.47 -10.56
N GLN A 148 10.11 9.54 -9.99
CA GLN A 148 11.05 8.41 -9.97
C GLN A 148 11.22 7.88 -8.54
N PRO A 149 11.39 6.57 -8.31
CA PRO A 149 11.66 6.04 -6.98
C PRO A 149 12.86 6.73 -6.32
N ASN A 150 12.75 7.02 -5.02
CA ASN A 150 13.92 7.35 -4.20
C ASN A 150 14.54 6.02 -3.73
N TRP A 151 15.40 5.41 -4.54
CA TRP A 151 16.05 4.14 -4.22
C TRP A 151 16.89 4.22 -2.93
N LEU A 152 16.73 3.22 -2.06
CA LEU A 152 17.56 3.03 -0.87
C LEU A 152 18.87 2.32 -1.25
N LEU A 153 18.75 1.28 -2.08
CA LEU A 153 19.85 0.52 -2.66
C LEU A 153 19.97 0.83 -4.17
N ASP A 154 20.20 -0.20 -4.98
CA ASP A 154 20.20 -0.10 -6.44
C ASP A 154 18.78 -0.08 -7.01
N ASP A 155 18.69 0.31 -8.29
CA ASP A 155 17.44 0.29 -9.04
C ASP A 155 16.98 -1.14 -9.33
N GLU A 156 15.80 -1.48 -8.81
CA GLU A 156 15.18 -2.78 -8.92
C GLU A 156 13.78 -2.70 -9.57
N ALA A 157 13.52 -1.63 -10.34
CA ALA A 157 12.24 -1.45 -11.00
C ALA A 157 11.93 -2.62 -11.95
N PRO A 158 10.74 -3.25 -11.85
CA PRO A 158 10.29 -4.21 -12.86
C PRO A 158 10.05 -3.50 -14.19
N GLY A 159 10.33 -4.20 -15.29
CA GLY A 159 10.12 -3.67 -16.63
C GLY A 159 8.72 -3.95 -17.16
N MET A 160 8.27 -5.20 -17.02
CA MET A 160 7.05 -5.69 -17.67
C MET A 160 6.30 -6.71 -16.81
N TYR A 161 5.01 -6.88 -17.10
CA TYR A 161 4.15 -7.97 -16.69
C TYR A 161 3.74 -8.77 -17.93
N LYS A 162 3.76 -10.12 -17.84
CA LYS A 162 3.47 -11.04 -18.95
C LYS A 162 4.24 -10.73 -20.25
N THR A 163 5.46 -10.21 -20.13
CA THR A 163 6.36 -9.83 -21.24
C THR A 163 5.83 -8.70 -22.14
N THR A 164 4.62 -8.19 -21.90
CA THR A 164 3.89 -7.38 -22.87
C THR A 164 3.31 -6.11 -22.27
N VAL A 165 3.01 -6.11 -20.97
CA VAL A 165 2.40 -4.97 -20.28
C VAL A 165 3.49 -4.21 -19.52
N PRO A 166 3.86 -2.99 -19.91
CA PRO A 166 4.89 -2.24 -19.19
C PRO A 166 4.46 -1.91 -17.76
N MET A 167 5.41 -2.00 -16.83
CA MET A 167 5.24 -1.52 -15.46
C MET A 167 5.76 -0.09 -15.32
N PHE A 168 5.25 0.65 -14.35
CA PHE A 168 5.74 1.99 -14.02
C PHE A 168 5.59 2.28 -12.53
N PHE A 169 6.35 3.24 -12.02
CA PHE A 169 6.31 3.62 -10.62
C PHE A 169 5.02 4.38 -10.27
N LEU A 170 4.32 3.91 -9.23
CA LEU A 170 3.10 4.53 -8.72
C LEU A 170 3.39 5.45 -7.55
N MET A 171 4.01 4.91 -6.52
CA MET A 171 4.23 5.61 -5.26
C MET A 171 5.26 4.89 -4.40
N GLN A 172 5.71 5.55 -3.35
CA GLN A 172 6.51 4.93 -2.29
C GLN A 172 6.05 5.33 -0.90
N ILE A 173 6.30 4.43 0.04
CA ILE A 173 6.27 4.69 1.48
C ILE A 173 7.70 4.49 2.00
N TRP A 174 8.24 5.50 2.66
CA TRP A 174 9.58 5.50 3.22
C TRP A 174 9.68 4.54 4.41
N GLU A 175 10.87 3.97 4.61
CA GLU A 175 11.14 3.09 5.75
C GLU A 175 10.84 3.76 7.11
N GLY A 176 10.49 2.93 8.09
CA GLY A 176 10.14 3.38 9.44
C GLY A 176 8.79 4.09 9.54
N PHE A 177 7.99 4.14 8.47
CA PHE A 177 6.66 4.74 8.53
C PHE A 177 5.70 3.87 9.34
N THR A 178 5.17 4.43 10.42
CA THR A 178 4.26 3.75 11.35
C THR A 178 2.83 4.25 11.21
N PHE A 179 1.88 3.37 11.55
CA PHE A 179 0.45 3.63 11.46
C PHE A 179 -0.19 3.59 12.85
N ASP A 180 -0.45 4.75 13.44
CA ASP A 180 -1.02 4.86 14.78
C ASP A 180 -2.39 4.18 14.85
N ILE A 181 -2.63 3.39 15.91
CA ILE A 181 -3.87 2.62 16.06
C ILE A 181 -4.88 3.30 16.99
N VAL A 182 -6.17 3.04 16.77
CA VAL A 182 -7.23 3.49 17.69
C VAL A 182 -7.11 2.79 19.05
N GLN A 183 -7.73 3.34 20.10
CA GLN A 183 -7.57 2.87 21.48
C GLN A 183 -7.83 1.36 21.63
N ASP A 184 -8.91 0.85 21.02
CA ASP A 184 -9.36 -0.53 21.17
C ASP A 184 -8.92 -1.46 20.03
N ALA A 185 -8.00 -1.01 19.17
CA ALA A 185 -7.43 -1.85 18.13
C ALA A 185 -6.57 -2.98 18.75
N PRO A 186 -6.67 -4.23 18.26
CA PRO A 186 -5.80 -5.31 18.69
C PRO A 186 -4.34 -4.99 18.32
N PRO A 187 -3.33 -5.45 19.08
CA PRO A 187 -1.93 -5.31 18.68
C PRO A 187 -1.64 -6.11 17.39
N GLN A 188 -0.66 -5.66 16.60
CA GLN A 188 -0.17 -6.44 15.46
C GLN A 188 0.56 -7.68 15.96
N MET A 189 0.28 -8.84 15.37
CA MET A 189 1.05 -10.05 15.63
C MET A 189 2.44 -9.94 14.96
N ILE A 190 3.48 -10.32 15.69
CA ILE A 190 4.88 -10.34 15.24
C ILE A 190 5.51 -11.70 15.55
N ILE A 191 6.65 -12.01 14.93
CA ILE A 191 7.48 -13.16 15.30
C ILE A 191 8.38 -12.76 16.47
N GLY A 192 8.17 -13.38 17.63
CA GLY A 192 9.02 -13.16 18.81
C GLY A 192 10.38 -13.85 18.69
N LEU A 193 11.28 -13.57 19.64
CA LEU A 193 12.66 -14.08 19.65
C LEU A 193 12.79 -15.61 19.62
N LYS A 194 11.74 -16.32 20.00
CA LYS A 194 11.68 -17.80 20.00
C LYS A 194 11.05 -18.37 18.73
N GLY A 195 10.76 -17.54 17.73
CA GLY A 195 10.06 -17.92 16.49
C GLY A 195 8.53 -18.05 16.62
N ASN A 196 7.98 -17.93 17.83
CA ASN A 196 6.52 -17.99 18.04
C ASN A 196 5.88 -16.63 17.78
N GLN A 197 4.63 -16.64 17.30
CA GLN A 197 3.84 -15.42 17.17
C GLN A 197 3.49 -14.84 18.55
N GLU A 198 3.66 -13.54 18.71
CA GLU A 198 3.27 -12.80 19.90
C GLU A 198 2.70 -11.41 19.53
N PRO A 199 1.82 -10.84 20.36
CA PRO A 199 1.33 -9.48 20.12
C PRO A 199 2.46 -8.45 20.33
N SER A 200 2.60 -7.54 19.37
CA SER A 200 3.49 -6.38 19.50
C SER A 200 3.11 -5.53 20.71
N LYS A 201 4.14 -4.97 21.36
CA LYS A 201 3.98 -4.04 22.50
C LYS A 201 3.77 -2.60 22.03
N HIS A 202 3.94 -2.34 20.74
CA HIS A 202 3.81 -1.00 20.16
C HIS A 202 2.35 -0.61 19.94
N ARG A 203 2.07 0.69 20.01
CA ARG A 203 0.73 1.28 19.77
C ARG A 203 0.58 1.83 18.35
N TYR A 204 1.17 1.12 17.40
CA TYR A 204 1.09 1.37 15.98
C TYR A 204 1.19 0.03 15.24
N TYR A 205 0.80 0.03 13.98
CA TYR A 205 1.10 -1.05 13.04
C TYR A 205 2.23 -0.65 12.10
N GLU A 206 2.91 -1.66 11.58
CA GLU A 206 3.93 -1.55 10.53
C GLU A 206 3.45 -2.31 9.31
N LEU A 207 3.58 -1.70 8.13
CA LEU A 207 3.31 -2.36 6.87
C LEU A 207 4.63 -2.98 6.37
N PHE A 208 4.66 -4.30 6.21
CA PHE A 208 5.82 -5.07 5.73
C PHE A 208 7.13 -4.73 6.47
N LEU A 209 7.09 -4.88 7.80
CA LEU A 209 8.20 -4.59 8.72
C LEU A 209 8.69 -3.12 8.70
N ALA A 210 7.84 -2.21 8.21
CA ALA A 210 8.19 -0.81 7.96
C ALA A 210 9.42 -0.65 7.05
N ASN A 211 9.64 -1.61 6.15
CA ASN A 211 10.65 -1.51 5.10
C ASN A 211 10.31 -0.36 4.15
N ASN A 212 11.28 0.05 3.33
CA ASN A 212 10.99 1.00 2.26
C ASN A 212 10.17 0.29 1.18
N LEU A 213 9.00 0.84 0.84
CA LEU A 213 8.05 0.23 -0.09
C LEU A 213 8.00 1.03 -1.39
N TYR A 214 8.11 0.33 -2.52
CA TYR A 214 7.88 0.87 -3.86
C TYR A 214 6.74 0.13 -4.52
N PHE A 215 5.77 0.88 -5.05
CA PHE A 215 4.61 0.32 -5.73
C PHE A 215 4.78 0.54 -7.23
N PHE A 216 4.64 -0.52 -8.01
CA PHE A 216 4.70 -0.49 -9.47
C PHE A 216 3.39 -0.98 -10.06
N GLY A 217 2.83 -0.23 -11.01
CA GLY A 217 1.55 -0.52 -11.64
C GLY A 217 1.67 -0.92 -13.10
N THR A 218 0.70 -1.65 -13.63
CA THR A 218 0.55 -1.87 -15.08
C THR A 218 0.15 -0.56 -15.78
N LYS A 219 0.82 -0.21 -16.89
CA LYS A 219 0.42 0.96 -17.70
C LYS A 219 -0.95 0.79 -18.35
N GLU A 220 -1.34 -0.45 -18.64
CA GLU A 220 -2.66 -0.79 -19.16
C GLU A 220 -3.73 -0.66 -18.06
N ARG A 221 -4.70 0.23 -18.29
CA ARG A 221 -5.71 0.60 -17.28
C ARG A 221 -6.95 -0.30 -17.25
N SER A 222 -7.12 -1.17 -18.25
CA SER A 222 -8.21 -2.16 -18.30
C SER A 222 -8.04 -3.26 -17.24
N GLU A 223 -6.80 -3.56 -16.86
CA GLU A 223 -6.45 -4.54 -15.84
C GLU A 223 -5.34 -3.96 -14.94
N PRO A 224 -5.70 -3.02 -14.03
CA PRO A 224 -4.73 -2.36 -13.17
C PRO A 224 -4.24 -3.36 -12.09
N LEU A 225 -2.98 -3.75 -12.20
CA LEU A 225 -2.31 -4.64 -11.24
C LEU A 225 -1.12 -3.91 -10.62
N VAL A 226 -0.81 -4.28 -9.37
CA VAL A 226 0.27 -3.66 -8.60
C VAL A 226 1.24 -4.72 -8.12
N TYR A 227 2.53 -4.45 -8.31
CA TYR A 227 3.64 -5.14 -7.66
C TYR A 227 4.20 -4.27 -6.54
N ILE A 228 4.47 -4.87 -5.39
CA ILE A 228 5.16 -4.18 -4.28
C ILE A 228 6.57 -4.72 -4.21
N LEU A 229 7.54 -3.82 -4.25
CA LEU A 229 8.94 -4.10 -4.03
C LEU A 229 9.37 -3.52 -2.68
N THR A 230 10.11 -4.29 -1.88
CA THR A 230 10.63 -3.84 -0.58
C THR A 230 12.16 -3.78 -0.58
N GLN A 231 12.74 -2.74 0.02
CA GLN A 231 14.18 -2.63 0.29
C GLN A 231 14.44 -2.36 1.79
N ILE A 232 15.60 -2.82 2.27
CA ILE A 232 16.11 -2.68 3.65
C ILE A 232 17.59 -2.27 3.65
#